data_AF-A0A659S0V2-F1
#
_entry.id   AF-A0A659S0V2-F1
#
_cell.length_a   1.000
_cell.length_b   1.000
_cell.length_c   1.000
_cell.angle_alpha   90.00
_cell.angle_beta   90.00
_cell.angle_gamma   90.00
#
_symmetry.space_group_name_H-M   'P 1'
#
loop_
_entity.id
_entity.type
_entity.pdbx_description
1 polymer ?
#
loop_
_entity_poly.entity_id
_entity_poly.type
_entity_poly.pdbx_seq_one_letter_code
_entity_poly.pdbx_strand_id
1 'polypeptide(L)'
;MNIIAIMGPHGVYYKDEPIKELERALQSLGFQIIWPQNSVDLLKFIEHNPRICGVIFDWDEYSLDLCSEINQLNEYLPLYAFINTNSTLDVSVHDMRMALWFFEYALGLAEDIATRIHQYTNEYLDNITPPFTKALFTYAKEGKYTFCTPGHMAGTAYQKSPPGCLFYDFFGGNTLKADVSISVTELGSLLDHTGPHLEAEEYIARTFGAEQSYMVTNGTSTSNKIVGMYAAPAGSTLLIDRNCHKSLAHLLMMSDVVPLWLKPTRNALGILGGIPKREFTCDSIARKVAETAQAQWPVHAVITNSTYDGLLYNTNWIKQMLDVPSIHFDSAWVPYTHFHPIYQGKSGMSGDRVPGKVIFETQSTHKKLAAFSQASLIHIIGEYDEETFNEAFM
;
A
#
# COMPACT_ATOMS: atom_id res chain seq x y z
N MET A 1 16.61 7.46 7.93
CA MET A 1 16.30 6.43 8.94
C MET A 1 17.60 6.15 9.66
N ASN A 2 17.88 6.91 10.71
CA ASN A 2 19.20 6.92 11.33
C ASN A 2 19.16 7.37 12.80
N ILE A 3 17.99 7.30 13.46
CA ILE A 3 17.88 7.64 14.87
C ILE A 3 17.94 6.35 15.69
N ILE A 4 18.84 6.30 16.68
CA ILE A 4 18.93 5.21 17.66
C ILE A 4 18.60 5.77 19.04
N ALA A 5 17.68 5.11 19.74
CA ALA A 5 17.36 5.45 21.13
C ALA A 5 18.22 4.61 22.07
N ILE A 6 18.82 5.23 23.09
CA ILE A 6 19.58 4.54 24.13
C ILE A 6 18.88 4.76 25.47
N MET A 7 18.53 3.67 26.12
CA MET A 7 17.94 3.65 27.46
C MET A 7 19.06 3.57 28.51
N GLY A 8 19.19 4.61 29.32
CA GLY A 8 20.25 4.79 30.31
C GLY A 8 20.45 6.28 30.65
N PRO A 9 21.51 6.67 31.39
CA PRO A 9 22.62 5.85 31.89
C PRO A 9 22.25 4.98 33.11
N HIS A 10 23.09 3.98 33.42
CA HIS A 10 22.84 2.98 34.47
C HIS A 10 23.54 3.29 35.79
N GLY A 11 24.43 4.28 35.82
CA GLY A 11 25.13 4.73 37.03
C GLY A 11 26.28 3.83 37.48
N VAL A 12 26.72 2.90 36.63
CA VAL A 12 27.85 2.00 36.88
C VAL A 12 28.84 2.04 35.72
N TYR A 13 30.11 2.30 36.02
CA TYR A 13 31.14 2.59 35.01
C TYR A 13 31.34 1.45 33.99
N TYR A 14 31.25 0.19 34.42
CA TYR A 14 31.44 -0.96 33.53
C TYR A 14 30.33 -1.11 32.48
N LYS A 15 29.15 -0.48 32.67
CA LYS A 15 28.09 -0.39 31.66
C LYS A 15 28.15 0.94 30.90
N ASP A 16 28.32 2.04 31.63
CA ASP A 16 28.24 3.38 31.06
C ASP A 16 29.40 3.69 30.12
N GLU A 17 30.62 3.21 30.39
CA GLU A 17 31.78 3.52 29.54
C GLU A 17 31.74 2.81 28.17
N PRO A 18 31.43 1.49 28.08
CA PRO A 18 31.19 0.84 26.79
C PRO A 18 30.09 1.49 25.96
N ILE A 19 28.99 1.94 26.60
CA ILE A 19 27.89 2.63 25.89
C ILE A 19 28.34 3.99 25.35
N LYS A 20 29.20 4.74 26.05
CA LYS A 20 29.80 5.98 25.52
C LYS A 20 30.74 5.72 24.34
N GLU A 21 31.52 4.64 24.37
CA GLU A 21 32.33 4.24 23.22
C GLU A 21 31.43 3.90 22.02
N LEU A 22 30.35 3.17 22.26
CA LEU A 22 29.36 2.80 21.25
C LEU A 22 28.64 4.04 20.68
N GLU A 23 28.28 5.01 21.50
CA GLU A 23 27.69 6.28 21.04
C GLU A 23 28.58 6.96 20.00
N ARG A 24 29.88 7.08 20.29
CA ARG A 24 30.85 7.69 19.37
C ARG A 24 30.99 6.87 18.09
N ALA A 25 31.01 5.54 18.19
CA ALA A 25 31.09 4.65 17.03
C ALA A 25 29.84 4.72 16.15
N LEU A 26 28.64 4.84 16.74
CA LEU A 26 27.40 5.01 15.98
C LEU A 26 27.33 6.40 15.31
N GLN A 27 27.78 7.44 16.00
CA GLN A 27 27.86 8.79 15.44
C GLN A 27 28.83 8.87 14.26
N SER A 28 29.96 8.15 14.29
CA SER A 28 30.90 8.10 13.17
C SER A 28 30.29 7.41 11.93
N LEU A 29 29.34 6.50 12.13
CA LEU A 29 28.53 5.87 11.08
C LEU A 29 27.32 6.72 10.63
N GLY A 30 27.14 7.93 11.16
CA GLY A 30 26.07 8.86 10.77
C GLY A 30 24.72 8.66 11.46
N PHE A 31 24.68 7.87 12.54
CA PHE A 31 23.50 7.77 13.38
C PHE A 31 23.35 9.00 14.30
N GLN A 32 22.11 9.41 14.50
CA GLN A 32 21.72 10.38 15.53
C GLN A 32 21.26 9.62 16.77
N ILE A 33 21.79 9.99 17.93
CA ILE A 33 21.50 9.31 19.20
C ILE A 33 20.52 10.16 20.01
N ILE A 34 19.51 9.52 20.59
CA ILE A 34 18.57 10.14 21.54
C ILE A 34 18.54 9.33 22.84
N TRP A 35 18.19 10.00 23.94
CA TRP A 35 18.20 9.46 25.29
C TRP A 35 16.83 9.67 25.95
N PRO A 36 15.86 8.75 25.75
CA PRO A 36 14.56 8.82 26.41
C PRO A 36 14.71 8.70 27.92
N GLN A 37 13.88 9.40 28.69
CA GLN A 37 13.99 9.43 30.15
C GLN A 37 13.54 8.14 30.83
N ASN A 38 12.60 7.42 30.22
CA ASN A 38 12.00 6.18 30.71
C ASN A 38 11.22 5.48 29.58
N SER A 39 10.66 4.31 29.87
CA SER A 39 9.89 3.51 28.91
C SER A 39 8.72 4.28 28.28
N VAL A 40 8.00 5.09 29.06
CA VAL A 40 6.85 5.87 28.55
C VAL A 40 7.32 6.91 27.54
N ASP A 41 8.43 7.59 27.84
CA ASP A 41 9.04 8.57 26.95
C ASP A 41 9.52 7.89 25.65
N LEU A 42 10.21 6.75 25.75
CA LEU A 42 10.64 5.96 24.58
C LEU A 42 9.47 5.58 23.67
N LEU A 43 8.40 5.02 24.24
CA LEU A 43 7.23 4.60 23.47
C LEU A 43 6.57 5.79 22.76
N LYS A 44 6.49 6.95 23.43
CA LYS A 44 6.02 8.19 22.79
C LYS A 44 6.95 8.64 21.68
N PHE A 45 8.27 8.55 21.86
CA PHE A 45 9.21 8.85 20.80
C PHE A 45 9.04 7.94 19.59
N ILE A 46 8.91 6.62 19.78
CA ILE A 46 8.68 5.64 18.71
C ILE A 46 7.37 5.96 17.97
N GLU A 47 6.28 6.20 18.70
CA GLU A 47 4.96 6.52 18.13
C GLU A 47 4.98 7.77 17.23
N HIS A 48 5.72 8.81 17.63
CA HIS A 48 5.73 10.10 16.92
C HIS A 48 6.88 10.25 15.91
N ASN A 49 7.89 9.37 15.96
CA ASN A 49 9.10 9.48 15.14
C ASN A 49 9.39 8.17 14.42
N PRO A 50 8.83 7.96 13.22
CA PRO A 50 9.09 6.76 12.42
C PRO A 50 10.54 6.68 11.90
N ARG A 51 11.41 7.64 12.24
CA ARG A 51 12.84 7.64 11.90
C ARG A 51 13.71 6.92 12.92
N ILE A 52 13.14 6.54 14.07
CA ILE A 52 13.79 5.67 15.06
C ILE A 52 13.88 4.28 14.46
N CYS A 53 15.11 3.76 14.39
CA CYS A 53 15.45 2.54 13.67
C CYS A 53 16.22 1.52 14.52
N GLY A 54 16.26 1.76 15.83
CA GLY A 54 16.78 0.81 16.79
C GLY A 54 16.71 1.36 18.21
N VAL A 55 16.62 0.45 19.17
CA VAL A 55 16.62 0.76 20.61
C VAL A 55 17.71 -0.05 21.30
N ILE A 56 18.60 0.63 22.01
CA ILE A 56 19.63 0.02 22.87
C ILE A 56 19.16 0.12 24.32
N PHE A 57 19.22 -0.99 25.05
CA PHE A 57 18.82 -1.04 26.45
C PHE A 57 19.51 -2.18 27.20
N ASP A 58 19.53 -2.11 28.53
CA ASP A 58 19.96 -3.22 29.40
C ASP A 58 18.83 -4.24 29.54
N TRP A 59 19.12 -5.51 29.24
CA TRP A 59 18.13 -6.60 29.21
C TRP A 59 17.48 -6.88 30.57
N ASP A 60 18.22 -6.71 31.67
CA ASP A 60 17.72 -7.04 33.00
C ASP A 60 16.98 -5.85 33.64
N GLU A 61 17.30 -4.61 33.22
CA GLU A 61 16.66 -3.39 33.73
C GLU A 61 15.28 -3.14 33.11
N TYR A 62 15.15 -3.40 31.81
CA TYR A 62 13.89 -3.19 31.10
C TYR A 62 13.15 -4.50 30.88
N SER A 63 11.91 -4.54 31.35
CA SER A 63 11.11 -5.76 31.33
C SER A 63 10.71 -6.17 29.91
N LEU A 64 10.28 -7.43 29.80
CA LEU A 64 9.60 -7.97 28.62
C LEU A 64 8.35 -7.17 28.24
N ASP A 65 7.76 -6.42 29.18
CA ASP A 65 6.63 -5.55 28.90
C ASP A 65 7.03 -4.45 27.91
N LEU A 66 8.22 -3.85 28.05
CA LEU A 66 8.70 -2.84 27.10
C LEU A 66 8.85 -3.44 25.70
N CYS A 67 9.40 -4.65 25.60
CA CYS A 67 9.56 -5.33 24.32
C CYS A 67 8.20 -5.62 23.67
N SER A 68 7.21 -6.05 24.45
CA SER A 68 5.83 -6.25 24.00
C SER A 68 5.17 -4.96 23.53
N GLU A 69 5.32 -3.87 24.28
CA GLU A 69 4.78 -2.55 23.92
C GLU A 69 5.43 -2.00 22.65
N ILE A 70 6.74 -2.16 22.48
CA ILE A 70 7.43 -1.80 21.24
C ILE A 70 6.92 -2.64 20.07
N ASN A 71 6.77 -3.96 20.26
CA ASN A 71 6.29 -4.87 19.23
C ASN A 71 4.87 -4.53 18.75
N GLN A 72 4.00 -4.04 19.64
CA GLN A 72 2.66 -3.55 19.27
C GLN A 72 2.70 -2.29 18.39
N LEU A 73 3.74 -1.46 18.54
CA LEU A 73 3.94 -0.26 17.72
C LEU A 73 4.64 -0.59 16.40
N ASN A 74 5.63 -1.47 16.42
CA ASN A 74 6.46 -1.82 15.28
C ASN A 74 7.11 -3.20 15.47
N GLU A 75 6.55 -4.21 14.81
CA GLU A 75 7.00 -5.62 14.89
C GLU A 75 8.41 -5.87 14.30
N TYR A 76 8.94 -4.93 13.52
CA TYR A 76 10.25 -5.07 12.88
C TYR A 76 11.34 -4.22 13.52
N LEU A 77 11.03 -3.38 14.52
CA LEU A 77 12.00 -2.45 15.09
C LEU A 77 13.16 -3.23 15.75
N PRO A 78 14.41 -3.02 15.34
CA PRO A 78 15.55 -3.71 15.95
C PRO A 78 15.75 -3.34 17.43
N LEU A 79 15.86 -4.36 18.26
CA LEU A 79 16.12 -4.26 19.69
C LEU A 79 17.53 -4.77 19.98
N TYR A 80 18.37 -3.92 20.58
CA TYR A 80 19.77 -4.19 20.89
C TYR A 80 19.92 -4.31 22.41
N ALA A 81 19.77 -5.53 22.91
CA ALA A 81 19.76 -5.82 24.33
C ALA A 81 21.17 -6.13 24.84
N PHE A 82 21.60 -5.41 25.88
CA PHE A 82 22.86 -5.70 26.57
C PHE A 82 22.61 -6.62 27.76
N ILE A 83 23.34 -7.75 27.81
CA ILE A 83 23.14 -8.80 28.81
C ILE A 83 24.16 -8.75 29.94
N ASN A 84 23.77 -9.26 31.10
CA ASN A 84 24.64 -9.52 32.24
C ASN A 84 24.85 -11.03 32.43
N THR A 85 25.79 -11.42 33.31
CA THR A 85 26.18 -12.83 33.51
C THR A 85 25.02 -13.77 33.87
N ASN A 86 23.99 -13.26 34.52
CA ASN A 86 22.84 -14.04 35.00
C ASN A 86 21.55 -13.72 34.21
N SER A 87 21.64 -13.06 33.06
CA SER A 87 20.47 -12.77 32.23
C SER A 87 19.79 -14.06 31.78
N THR A 88 18.47 -14.11 31.94
CA THR A 88 17.64 -15.24 31.52
C THR A 88 16.65 -14.81 30.46
N LEU A 89 16.24 -15.75 29.62
CA LEU A 89 15.14 -15.60 28.67
C LEU A 89 13.88 -16.23 29.28
N ASP A 90 12.84 -15.43 29.43
CA ASP A 90 11.52 -15.94 29.82
C ASP A 90 10.85 -16.65 28.63
N VAL A 91 9.99 -17.62 28.94
CA VAL A 91 9.26 -18.43 27.95
C VAL A 91 8.33 -17.54 27.10
N SER A 92 7.82 -16.44 27.67
CA SER A 92 6.92 -15.48 27.01
C SER A 92 7.52 -14.78 25.77
N VAL A 93 8.85 -14.80 25.61
CA VAL A 93 9.54 -14.28 24.42
C VAL A 93 9.24 -15.10 23.17
N HIS A 94 8.93 -16.40 23.31
CA HIS A 94 8.77 -17.31 22.16
C HIS A 94 7.52 -17.01 21.31
N ASP A 95 6.53 -16.34 21.89
CA ASP A 95 5.28 -16.02 21.20
C ASP A 95 5.34 -14.67 20.46
N MET A 96 6.40 -13.88 20.64
CA MET A 96 6.53 -12.55 20.02
C MET A 96 7.50 -12.58 18.84
N ARG A 97 7.09 -12.02 17.71
CA ARG A 97 7.96 -11.78 16.55
C ARG A 97 8.83 -10.55 16.82
N MET A 98 9.96 -10.72 17.49
CA MET A 98 10.86 -9.62 17.82
C MET A 98 12.21 -9.74 17.11
N ALA A 99 12.71 -8.63 16.57
CA ALA A 99 14.06 -8.52 16.03
C ALA A 99 15.05 -8.17 17.16
N LEU A 100 15.37 -9.16 18.00
CA LEU A 100 16.19 -8.99 19.21
C LEU A 100 17.64 -9.48 19.00
N TRP A 101 18.60 -8.63 19.31
CA TRP A 101 20.04 -8.92 19.21
C TRP A 101 20.73 -8.66 20.55
N PHE A 102 21.58 -9.59 20.97
CA PHE A 102 22.28 -9.52 22.25
C PHE A 102 23.73 -9.07 22.11
N PHE A 103 24.15 -8.19 23.02
CA PHE A 103 25.51 -7.68 23.13
C PHE A 103 26.01 -7.73 24.58
N GLU A 104 27.33 -7.69 24.75
CA GLU A 104 27.98 -7.65 26.07
C GLU A 104 28.58 -6.28 26.33
N TYR A 105 28.63 -5.88 27.61
CA TYR A 105 29.35 -4.70 28.04
C TYR A 105 30.86 -4.98 28.08
N ALA A 106 31.60 -4.50 27.08
CA ALA A 106 33.06 -4.58 27.07
C ALA A 106 33.69 -3.39 26.34
N LEU A 107 34.83 -2.91 26.85
CA LEU A 107 35.63 -1.87 26.21
C LEU A 107 36.30 -2.41 24.94
N GLY A 108 36.39 -1.56 23.91
CA GLY A 108 37.03 -1.91 22.65
C GLY A 108 36.18 -2.75 21.68
N LEU A 109 34.95 -3.13 22.03
CA LEU A 109 34.00 -3.81 21.13
C LEU A 109 33.04 -2.84 20.41
N ALA A 110 33.10 -1.54 20.71
CA ALA A 110 32.16 -0.56 20.20
C ALA A 110 32.09 -0.49 18.67
N GLU A 111 33.22 -0.59 17.97
CA GLU A 111 33.26 -0.55 16.50
C GLU A 111 32.58 -1.78 15.87
N ASP A 112 32.81 -2.96 16.43
CA ASP A 112 32.19 -4.21 15.97
C ASP A 112 30.68 -4.20 16.23
N ILE A 113 30.26 -3.75 17.41
CA ILE A 113 28.83 -3.63 17.76
C ILE A 113 28.15 -2.59 16.85
N ALA A 114 28.76 -1.42 16.64
CA ALA A 114 28.22 -0.39 15.75
C ALA A 114 28.07 -0.89 14.31
N THR A 115 29.05 -1.66 13.81
CA THR A 115 28.99 -2.27 12.48
C THR A 115 27.83 -3.26 12.37
N ARG A 116 27.62 -4.10 13.39
CA ARG A 116 26.47 -5.02 13.44
C ARG A 116 25.14 -4.27 13.50
N ILE A 117 25.02 -3.24 14.35
CA ILE A 117 23.82 -2.39 14.40
C ILE A 117 23.53 -1.79 13.02
N HIS A 118 24.54 -1.29 12.32
CA HIS A 118 24.36 -0.77 10.97
C HIS A 118 23.85 -1.83 9.98
N GLN A 119 24.39 -3.06 10.04
CA GLN A 119 23.93 -4.19 9.23
C GLN A 119 22.46 -4.53 9.54
N TYR A 120 22.11 -4.68 10.82
CA TYR A 120 20.74 -4.99 11.23
C TYR A 120 19.75 -3.87 10.89
N THR A 121 20.16 -2.61 10.94
CA THR A 121 19.35 -1.49 10.45
C THR A 121 19.13 -1.56 8.94
N ASN A 122 20.13 -1.99 8.16
CA ASN A 122 19.95 -2.21 6.72
C ASN A 122 19.00 -3.39 6.44
N GLU A 123 19.11 -4.49 7.20
CA GLU A 123 18.17 -5.62 7.13
C GLU A 123 16.74 -5.18 7.48
N TYR A 124 16.57 -4.36 8.52
CA TYR A 124 15.28 -3.75 8.86
C TYR A 124 14.71 -2.94 7.70
N LEU A 125 15.51 -2.04 7.12
CA LEU A 125 15.12 -1.22 5.99
C LEU A 125 14.74 -2.07 4.78
N ASP A 126 15.48 -3.14 4.53
CA ASP A 126 15.18 -4.08 3.46
C ASP A 126 13.87 -4.82 3.73
N ASN A 127 13.62 -5.28 4.94
CA ASN A 127 12.40 -6.02 5.28
C ASN A 127 11.12 -5.17 5.14
N ILE A 128 11.17 -3.90 5.51
CA ILE A 128 10.00 -3.01 5.43
C ILE A 128 9.79 -2.38 4.06
N THR A 129 10.81 -2.35 3.19
CA THR A 129 10.71 -1.70 1.88
C THR A 129 10.11 -2.67 0.85
N PRO A 130 8.97 -2.33 0.22
CA PRO A 130 8.33 -3.19 -0.79
C PRO A 130 9.25 -3.49 -1.99
N PRO A 131 9.04 -4.63 -2.68
CA PRO A 131 10.00 -5.19 -3.64
C PRO A 131 10.36 -4.23 -4.78
N PHE A 132 9.36 -3.68 -5.49
CA PHE A 132 9.61 -2.74 -6.59
C PHE A 132 10.33 -1.47 -6.12
N THR A 133 9.89 -0.86 -5.02
CA THR A 133 10.51 0.34 -4.46
C THR A 133 11.97 0.09 -4.06
N LYS A 134 12.27 -1.09 -3.49
CA LYS A 134 13.64 -1.49 -3.15
C LYS A 134 14.51 -1.60 -4.40
N ALA A 135 14.02 -2.26 -5.44
CA ALA A 135 14.74 -2.40 -6.70
C ALA A 135 15.00 -1.02 -7.35
N LEU A 136 13.99 -0.14 -7.38
CA LEU A 136 14.12 1.22 -7.91
C LEU A 136 15.11 2.08 -7.13
N PHE A 137 15.08 2.01 -5.79
CA PHE A 137 16.02 2.75 -4.94
C PHE A 137 17.46 2.23 -5.10
N THR A 138 17.63 0.92 -5.26
CA THR A 138 18.93 0.30 -5.51
C THR A 138 19.47 0.78 -6.84
N TYR A 139 18.68 0.71 -7.91
CA TYR A 139 19.03 1.24 -9.24
C TYR A 139 19.48 2.71 -9.18
N ALA A 140 18.66 3.57 -8.55
CA ALA A 140 18.92 5.00 -8.47
C ALA A 140 20.21 5.33 -7.68
N LYS A 141 20.60 4.47 -6.72
CA LYS A 141 21.86 4.59 -5.96
C LYS A 141 23.06 4.10 -6.77
N GLU A 142 22.92 2.99 -7.49
CA GLU A 142 24.02 2.39 -8.26
C GLU A 142 24.44 3.21 -9.48
N GLY A 143 23.55 4.05 -10.02
CA GLY A 143 23.88 5.04 -11.05
C GLY A 143 24.36 4.42 -12.36
N LYS A 144 23.82 3.25 -12.73
CA LYS A 144 24.16 2.53 -13.95
C LYS A 144 23.31 3.04 -15.13
N TYR A 145 23.83 2.88 -16.34
CA TYR A 145 23.29 3.25 -17.67
C TYR A 145 23.59 4.65 -18.22
N THR A 146 24.05 4.63 -19.47
CA THR A 146 24.15 5.77 -20.40
C THR A 146 23.51 5.32 -21.72
N PHE A 147 22.97 6.25 -22.52
CA PHE A 147 22.27 5.98 -23.80
C PHE A 147 20.89 5.29 -23.70
N CYS A 148 20.12 5.53 -22.63
CA CYS A 148 18.75 5.03 -22.49
C CYS A 148 17.71 6.17 -22.48
N THR A 149 16.45 5.82 -22.74
CA THR A 149 15.30 6.67 -22.40
C THR A 149 15.00 6.60 -20.89
N PRO A 150 14.50 7.67 -20.26
CA PRO A 150 14.14 8.97 -20.84
C PRO A 150 15.35 9.84 -21.25
N GLY A 151 15.18 10.69 -22.27
CA GLY A 151 16.27 11.47 -22.87
C GLY A 151 16.95 12.50 -21.94
N HIS A 152 16.36 12.80 -20.77
CA HIS A 152 17.03 13.63 -19.77
C HIS A 152 18.14 12.89 -19.01
N MET A 153 18.21 11.55 -19.10
CA MET A 153 19.24 10.68 -18.53
C MET A 153 19.56 11.00 -17.08
N ALA A 154 18.67 10.64 -16.16
CA ALA A 154 18.81 10.92 -14.73
C ALA A 154 18.93 12.43 -14.38
N GLY A 155 18.55 13.30 -15.30
CA GLY A 155 18.55 14.76 -15.12
C GLY A 155 19.77 15.46 -15.73
N THR A 156 20.69 14.72 -16.36
CA THR A 156 21.87 15.23 -17.06
C THR A 156 21.54 16.31 -18.08
N ALA A 157 20.45 16.15 -18.85
CA ALA A 157 20.07 17.13 -19.86
C ALA A 157 19.58 18.45 -19.24
N TYR A 158 18.88 18.39 -18.11
CA TYR A 158 18.38 19.59 -17.42
C TYR A 158 19.54 20.49 -16.97
N GLN A 159 20.66 19.90 -16.56
CA GLN A 159 21.86 20.65 -16.15
C GLN A 159 22.57 21.38 -17.30
N LYS A 160 22.15 21.20 -18.56
CA LYS A 160 22.72 21.88 -19.74
C LYS A 160 22.00 23.19 -20.11
N SER A 161 20.98 23.58 -19.35
CA SER A 161 20.16 24.76 -19.62
C SER A 161 19.90 25.53 -18.32
N PRO A 162 20.03 26.88 -18.26
CA PRO A 162 19.80 27.61 -17.01
C PRO A 162 18.40 27.39 -16.38
N PRO A 163 17.28 27.42 -17.14
CA PRO A 163 15.98 26.99 -16.61
C PRO A 163 15.91 25.52 -16.19
N GLY A 164 16.67 24.65 -16.85
CA GLY A 164 16.74 23.24 -16.50
C GLY A 164 17.45 22.99 -15.18
N CYS A 165 18.50 23.76 -14.85
CA CYS A 165 19.14 23.70 -13.53
C CYS A 165 18.14 24.04 -12.41
N LEU A 166 17.31 25.08 -12.60
CA LEU A 166 16.26 25.42 -11.62
C LEU A 166 15.28 24.26 -11.43
N PHE A 167 14.89 23.57 -12.51
CA PHE A 167 14.02 22.40 -12.44
C PHE A 167 14.69 21.23 -11.71
N TYR A 168 15.96 20.96 -12.02
CA TYR A 168 16.76 19.91 -11.37
C TYR A 168 16.89 20.17 -9.87
N ASP A 169 17.22 21.41 -9.48
CA ASP A 169 17.40 21.79 -8.08
C ASP A 169 16.08 21.77 -7.30
N PHE A 170 14.95 22.09 -7.95
CA PHE A 170 13.63 22.03 -7.33
C PHE A 170 13.17 20.60 -7.02
N PHE A 171 13.26 19.69 -8.00
CA PHE A 171 12.80 18.29 -7.81
C PHE A 171 13.85 17.40 -7.13
N GLY A 172 15.12 17.77 -7.24
CA GLY A 172 16.27 17.01 -6.73
C GLY A 172 16.65 15.81 -7.60
N GLY A 173 17.90 15.38 -7.46
CA GLY A 173 18.49 14.33 -8.30
C GLY A 173 17.79 12.97 -8.16
N ASN A 174 17.27 12.61 -6.99
CA ASN A 174 16.64 11.30 -6.78
C ASN A 174 15.35 11.14 -7.59
N THR A 175 14.51 12.19 -7.66
CA THR A 175 13.29 12.18 -8.48
C THR A 175 13.63 11.89 -9.94
N LEU A 176 14.65 12.56 -10.47
CA LEU A 176 15.05 12.43 -11.87
C LEU A 176 15.81 11.14 -12.18
N LYS A 177 16.53 10.57 -11.19
CA LYS A 177 17.18 9.26 -11.31
C LYS A 177 16.18 8.10 -11.26
N ALA A 178 15.06 8.28 -10.58
CA ALA A 178 13.98 7.30 -10.51
C ALA A 178 13.04 7.34 -11.72
N ASP A 179 13.11 8.37 -12.57
CA ASP A 179 12.39 8.45 -13.84
C ASP A 179 13.13 7.61 -14.90
N VAL A 180 12.68 6.36 -15.04
CA VAL A 180 13.32 5.31 -15.83
C VAL A 180 12.32 4.67 -16.80
N SER A 181 12.83 3.86 -17.72
CA SER A 181 12.02 3.07 -18.65
C SER A 181 12.36 1.58 -18.55
N ILE A 182 11.63 0.75 -19.31
CA ILE A 182 11.88 -0.69 -19.46
C ILE A 182 13.29 -1.04 -19.98
N SER A 183 14.08 -0.03 -20.41
CA SER A 183 15.51 -0.22 -20.70
C SER A 183 16.29 -0.73 -19.48
N VAL A 184 15.78 -0.48 -18.27
CA VAL A 184 16.29 -1.01 -17.00
C VAL A 184 15.70 -2.39 -16.77
N THR A 185 16.30 -3.41 -17.39
CA THR A 185 15.76 -4.77 -17.43
C THR A 185 15.60 -5.41 -16.05
N GLU A 186 16.41 -5.01 -15.07
CA GLU A 186 16.33 -5.51 -13.69
C GLU A 186 15.05 -5.10 -12.95
N LEU A 187 14.31 -4.10 -13.44
CA LEU A 187 13.01 -3.71 -12.89
C LEU A 187 11.84 -4.49 -13.52
N GLY A 188 12.09 -5.29 -14.55
CA GLY A 188 11.02 -5.94 -15.32
C GLY A 188 10.15 -4.93 -16.07
N SER A 189 8.89 -5.28 -16.29
CA SER A 189 7.95 -4.48 -17.08
C SER A 189 6.55 -4.49 -16.45
N LEU A 190 5.95 -3.31 -16.34
CA LEU A 190 4.59 -3.12 -15.83
C LEU A 190 3.54 -3.77 -16.74
N LEU A 191 3.69 -3.64 -18.07
CA LEU A 191 2.70 -4.15 -19.03
C LEU A 191 2.81 -5.67 -19.22
N ASP A 192 4.00 -6.23 -18.99
CA ASP A 192 4.22 -7.67 -19.10
C ASP A 192 3.99 -8.41 -17.77
N HIS A 193 3.73 -7.68 -16.68
CA HIS A 193 3.62 -8.25 -15.32
C HIS A 193 4.82 -9.12 -14.94
N THR A 194 6.04 -8.58 -15.06
CA THR A 194 7.28 -9.36 -14.84
C THR A 194 8.22 -8.76 -13.83
N GLY A 195 9.03 -9.62 -13.20
CA GLY A 195 10.08 -9.23 -12.25
C GLY A 195 9.51 -8.48 -11.03
N PRO A 196 10.18 -7.41 -10.56
CA PRO A 196 9.71 -6.62 -9.42
C PRO A 196 8.31 -6.03 -9.56
N HIS A 197 7.78 -5.86 -10.78
CA HIS A 197 6.39 -5.42 -10.98
C HIS A 197 5.39 -6.50 -10.55
N LEU A 198 5.60 -7.76 -10.94
CA LEU A 198 4.77 -8.90 -10.52
C LEU A 198 4.81 -9.06 -8.99
N GLU A 199 6.00 -9.01 -8.40
CA GLU A 199 6.16 -9.09 -6.95
C GLU A 199 5.40 -7.97 -6.23
N ALA A 200 5.34 -6.77 -6.82
CA ALA A 200 4.56 -5.66 -6.28
C ALA A 200 3.05 -5.88 -6.41
N GLU A 201 2.57 -6.39 -7.54
CA GLU A 201 1.16 -6.73 -7.74
C GLU A 201 0.68 -7.81 -6.78
N GLU A 202 1.47 -8.86 -6.58
CA GLU A 202 1.19 -9.89 -5.58
C GLU A 202 1.25 -9.35 -4.14
N TYR A 203 2.23 -8.49 -3.84
CA TYR A 203 2.32 -7.83 -2.54
C TYR A 203 1.06 -7.01 -2.26
N ILE A 204 0.62 -6.21 -3.23
CA ILE A 204 -0.61 -5.42 -3.15
C ILE A 204 -1.83 -6.32 -2.98
N ALA A 205 -1.97 -7.38 -3.77
CA ALA A 205 -3.10 -8.31 -3.68
C ALA A 205 -3.21 -8.91 -2.28
N ARG A 206 -2.09 -9.38 -1.70
CA ARG A 206 -2.03 -9.88 -0.32
C ARG A 206 -2.40 -8.82 0.71
N THR A 207 -1.89 -7.59 0.57
CA THR A 207 -2.17 -6.48 1.51
C THR A 207 -3.62 -6.01 1.47
N PHE A 208 -4.28 -6.05 0.32
CA PHE A 208 -5.64 -5.55 0.14
C PHE A 208 -6.71 -6.65 0.17
N GLY A 209 -6.31 -7.92 0.33
CA GLY A 209 -7.20 -9.08 0.38
C GLY A 209 -7.87 -9.39 -0.97
N ALA A 210 -7.16 -9.15 -2.07
CA ALA A 210 -7.59 -9.49 -3.41
C ALA A 210 -6.93 -10.79 -3.90
N GLU A 211 -7.53 -11.46 -4.88
CA GLU A 211 -6.87 -12.60 -5.54
C GLU A 211 -5.82 -12.12 -6.55
N GLN A 212 -6.10 -11.01 -7.25
CA GLN A 212 -5.21 -10.35 -8.20
C GLN A 212 -5.32 -8.83 -8.05
N SER A 213 -4.24 -8.11 -8.39
CA SER A 213 -4.21 -6.64 -8.33
C SER A 213 -3.35 -6.05 -9.44
N TYR A 214 -3.86 -5.00 -10.09
CA TYR A 214 -3.16 -4.30 -11.17
C TYR A 214 -2.83 -2.87 -10.74
N MET A 215 -1.62 -2.42 -11.05
CA MET A 215 -1.19 -1.04 -10.81
C MET A 215 -1.51 -0.15 -12.02
N VAL A 216 -2.36 0.87 -11.82
CA VAL A 216 -2.75 1.81 -12.88
C VAL A 216 -2.14 3.19 -12.63
N THR A 217 -1.46 3.73 -13.63
CA THR A 217 -0.71 5.00 -13.56
C THR A 217 -1.48 6.20 -14.10
N ASN A 218 -2.75 6.04 -14.51
CA ASN A 218 -3.61 7.12 -15.02
C ASN A 218 -4.95 7.26 -14.27
N GLY A 219 -4.91 6.97 -12.97
CA GLY A 219 -5.99 7.15 -12.02
C GLY A 219 -7.15 6.19 -12.19
N THR A 220 -8.06 6.19 -11.21
CA THR A 220 -9.26 5.34 -11.21
C THR A 220 -10.21 5.66 -12.36
N SER A 221 -10.07 6.86 -12.94
CA SER A 221 -10.74 7.19 -14.19
C SER A 221 -10.40 6.22 -15.32
N THR A 222 -9.16 5.73 -15.38
CA THR A 222 -8.69 4.75 -16.36
C THR A 222 -8.99 3.34 -15.88
N SER A 223 -8.79 3.03 -14.60
CA SER A 223 -9.17 1.74 -14.00
C SER A 223 -10.63 1.36 -14.27
N ASN A 224 -11.54 2.33 -14.12
CA ASN A 224 -12.96 2.16 -14.43
C ASN A 224 -13.22 1.78 -15.91
N LYS A 225 -12.39 2.29 -16.83
CA LYS A 225 -12.52 1.98 -18.26
C LYS A 225 -11.94 0.61 -18.58
N ILE A 226 -10.79 0.26 -18.02
CA ILE A 226 -10.16 -1.05 -18.19
C ILE A 226 -11.16 -2.15 -17.78
N VAL A 227 -11.67 -2.07 -16.55
CA VAL A 227 -12.67 -3.03 -16.04
C VAL A 227 -13.94 -3.03 -16.89
N GLY A 228 -14.45 -1.84 -17.25
CA GLY A 228 -15.67 -1.72 -18.03
C GLY A 228 -15.57 -2.25 -19.46
N MET A 229 -14.47 -1.98 -20.16
CA MET A 229 -14.22 -2.45 -21.53
C MET A 229 -14.00 -3.96 -21.57
N TYR A 230 -13.34 -4.53 -20.56
CA TYR A 230 -13.25 -5.98 -20.39
C TYR A 230 -14.62 -6.61 -20.13
N ALA A 231 -15.41 -6.04 -19.21
CA ALA A 231 -16.61 -6.70 -18.70
C ALA A 231 -17.89 -6.44 -19.53
N ALA A 232 -17.91 -5.45 -20.42
CA ALA A 232 -19.10 -5.05 -21.18
C ALA A 232 -18.83 -4.97 -22.70
N PRO A 233 -18.98 -6.10 -23.42
CA PRO A 233 -18.85 -6.14 -24.88
C PRO A 233 -19.89 -5.27 -25.60
N ALA A 234 -19.61 -4.95 -26.87
CA ALA A 234 -20.56 -4.20 -27.71
C ALA A 234 -21.92 -4.90 -27.83
N GLY A 235 -23.00 -4.13 -27.81
CA GLY A 235 -24.39 -4.59 -27.80
C GLY A 235 -24.88 -5.15 -26.46
N SER A 236 -24.02 -5.26 -25.45
CA SER A 236 -24.40 -5.76 -24.13
C SER A 236 -25.16 -4.73 -23.30
N THR A 237 -25.77 -5.18 -22.20
CA THR A 237 -26.48 -4.33 -21.24
C THR A 237 -25.67 -4.21 -19.94
N LEU A 238 -25.52 -2.97 -19.46
CA LEU A 238 -24.74 -2.65 -18.27
C LEU A 238 -25.65 -1.98 -17.22
N LEU A 239 -25.66 -2.53 -16.00
CA LEU A 239 -26.41 -1.98 -14.88
C LEU A 239 -25.55 -0.98 -14.11
N ILE A 240 -25.85 0.31 -14.18
CA ILE A 240 -24.96 1.39 -13.69
C ILE A 240 -25.63 2.26 -12.64
N ASP A 241 -24.92 2.56 -11.56
CA ASP A 241 -25.33 3.57 -10.58
C ASP A 241 -25.53 4.94 -11.25
N ARG A 242 -26.69 5.57 -11.03
CA ARG A 242 -26.91 6.94 -11.50
C ARG A 242 -26.02 7.96 -10.79
N ASN A 243 -25.52 7.63 -9.60
CA ASN A 243 -24.48 8.35 -8.88
C ASN A 243 -23.07 7.89 -9.30
N CYS A 244 -22.80 7.87 -10.60
CA CYS A 244 -21.53 7.44 -11.15
C CYS A 244 -20.53 8.60 -11.31
N HIS A 245 -19.24 8.31 -11.18
CA HIS A 245 -18.19 9.25 -11.55
C HIS A 245 -18.21 9.55 -13.06
N LYS A 246 -17.74 10.73 -13.47
CA LYS A 246 -17.70 11.16 -14.89
C LYS A 246 -16.96 10.18 -15.81
N SER A 247 -15.97 9.46 -15.28
CA SER A 247 -15.26 8.43 -16.05
C SER A 247 -16.15 7.30 -16.55
N LEU A 248 -17.19 6.94 -15.80
CA LEU A 248 -18.15 5.92 -16.21
C LEU A 248 -19.13 6.48 -17.25
N ALA A 249 -19.46 7.77 -17.18
CA ALA A 249 -20.15 8.43 -18.29
C ALA A 249 -19.31 8.42 -19.56
N HIS A 250 -17.99 8.64 -19.45
CA HIS A 250 -17.08 8.51 -20.60
C HIS A 250 -17.00 7.07 -21.11
N LEU A 251 -16.99 6.06 -20.22
CA LEU A 251 -17.10 4.64 -20.61
C LEU A 251 -18.32 4.40 -21.51
N LEU A 252 -19.50 4.87 -21.09
CA LEU A 252 -20.73 4.77 -21.90
C LEU A 252 -20.66 5.51 -23.24
N MET A 253 -19.79 6.51 -23.37
CA MET A 253 -19.58 7.22 -24.64
C MET A 253 -18.61 6.50 -25.58
N MET A 254 -17.72 5.65 -25.04
CA MET A 254 -16.71 4.94 -25.82
C MET A 254 -17.14 3.51 -26.16
N SER A 255 -17.99 2.89 -25.33
CA SER A 255 -18.47 1.52 -25.51
C SER A 255 -19.91 1.52 -26.01
N ASP A 256 -20.18 0.74 -27.07
CA ASP A 256 -21.53 0.52 -27.60
C ASP A 256 -22.33 -0.41 -26.68
N VAL A 257 -22.86 0.13 -25.58
CA VAL A 257 -23.61 -0.63 -24.56
C VAL A 257 -24.93 0.04 -24.23
N VAL A 258 -25.90 -0.74 -23.76
CA VAL A 258 -27.21 -0.25 -23.31
C VAL A 258 -27.20 -0.05 -21.78
N PRO A 259 -27.21 1.18 -21.26
CA PRO A 259 -27.15 1.41 -19.81
C PRO A 259 -28.54 1.30 -19.15
N LEU A 260 -28.65 0.46 -18.13
CA LEU A 260 -29.77 0.45 -17.19
C LEU A 260 -29.38 1.15 -15.88
N TRP A 261 -30.12 2.18 -15.49
CA TRP A 261 -29.77 3.00 -14.32
C TRP A 261 -30.32 2.42 -13.02
N LEU A 262 -29.45 2.22 -12.03
CA LEU A 262 -29.81 2.05 -10.63
C LEU A 262 -30.12 3.43 -10.03
N LYS A 263 -31.30 3.59 -9.42
CA LYS A 263 -31.75 4.89 -8.91
C LYS A 263 -31.41 5.03 -7.42
N PRO A 264 -30.44 5.90 -7.04
CA PRO A 264 -30.17 6.19 -5.64
C PRO A 264 -31.32 6.97 -5.02
N THR A 265 -31.36 6.99 -3.69
CA THR A 265 -32.25 7.85 -2.91
C THR A 265 -31.60 9.22 -2.67
N ARG A 266 -32.37 10.18 -2.15
CA ARG A 266 -31.84 11.45 -1.66
C ARG A 266 -32.65 11.95 -0.46
N ASN A 267 -32.01 12.71 0.43
CA ASN A 267 -32.71 13.41 1.50
C ASN A 267 -33.14 14.83 1.08
N ALA A 268 -33.79 15.57 1.98
CA ALA A 268 -34.26 16.94 1.72
C ALA A 268 -33.13 17.96 1.48
N LEU A 269 -31.91 17.66 1.93
CA LEU A 269 -30.72 18.51 1.74
C LEU A 269 -30.03 18.26 0.39
N GLY A 270 -30.45 17.23 -0.35
CA GLY A 270 -29.82 16.84 -1.62
C GLY A 270 -28.66 15.86 -1.50
N ILE A 271 -28.32 15.41 -0.27
CA ILE A 271 -27.34 14.34 -0.07
C ILE A 271 -27.91 13.05 -0.67
N LEU A 272 -27.11 12.40 -1.52
CA LEU A 272 -27.47 11.14 -2.13
C LEU A 272 -27.37 10.02 -1.10
N GLY A 273 -28.49 9.31 -0.94
CA GLY A 273 -28.55 8.06 -0.20
C GLY A 273 -28.10 6.89 -1.06
N GLY A 274 -28.17 5.69 -0.48
CA GLY A 274 -27.90 4.45 -1.23
C GLY A 274 -29.00 4.10 -2.23
N ILE A 275 -28.65 3.19 -3.15
CA ILE A 275 -29.58 2.46 -4.00
C ILE A 275 -30.44 1.54 -3.12
N PRO A 276 -31.78 1.64 -3.16
CA PRO A 276 -32.67 0.76 -2.38
C PRO A 276 -32.53 -0.71 -2.76
N LYS A 277 -32.68 -1.63 -1.79
CA LYS A 277 -32.65 -3.09 -2.02
C LYS A 277 -33.52 -3.56 -3.19
N ARG A 278 -34.71 -2.95 -3.37
CA ARG A 278 -35.64 -3.26 -4.47
C ARG A 278 -35.07 -3.00 -5.88
N GLU A 279 -34.02 -2.20 -6.03
CA GLU A 279 -33.38 -1.98 -7.34
C GLU A 279 -32.49 -3.17 -7.75
N PHE A 280 -32.05 -3.99 -6.79
CA PHE A 280 -31.18 -5.16 -7.03
C PHE A 280 -31.96 -6.48 -7.21
N THR A 281 -33.29 -6.48 -7.12
CA THR A 281 -34.07 -7.70 -7.27
C THR A 281 -34.26 -8.08 -8.73
N CYS A 282 -34.32 -9.39 -9.01
CA CYS A 282 -34.51 -9.91 -10.37
C CYS A 282 -35.74 -9.29 -11.06
N ASP A 283 -36.89 -9.23 -10.38
CA ASP A 283 -38.12 -8.62 -10.92
C ASP A 283 -37.94 -7.15 -11.33
N SER A 284 -37.15 -6.39 -10.58
CA SER A 284 -36.91 -4.97 -10.85
C SER A 284 -36.03 -4.79 -12.08
N ILE A 285 -34.99 -5.61 -12.19
CA ILE A 285 -34.08 -5.63 -13.34
C ILE A 285 -34.82 -6.12 -14.59
N ALA A 286 -35.57 -7.22 -14.51
CA ALA A 286 -36.36 -7.75 -15.61
C ALA A 286 -37.36 -6.72 -16.17
N ARG A 287 -37.99 -5.93 -15.29
CA ARG A 287 -38.86 -4.83 -15.71
C ARG A 287 -38.09 -3.75 -16.46
N LYS A 288 -36.94 -3.30 -15.95
CA LYS A 288 -36.08 -2.31 -16.64
C LYS A 288 -35.62 -2.80 -18.00
N VAL A 289 -35.28 -4.08 -18.11
CA VAL A 289 -34.90 -4.73 -19.38
C VAL A 289 -36.08 -4.69 -20.36
N ALA A 290 -37.28 -5.12 -19.94
CA ALA A 290 -38.47 -5.11 -20.80
C ALA A 290 -38.89 -3.71 -21.27
N GLU A 291 -38.64 -2.68 -20.45
CA GLU A 291 -38.97 -1.28 -20.75
C GLU A 291 -37.90 -0.57 -21.60
N THR A 292 -36.72 -1.17 -21.80
CA THR A 292 -35.59 -0.55 -22.50
C THR A 292 -35.34 -1.24 -23.83
N ALA A 293 -35.44 -0.48 -24.93
CA ALA A 293 -35.18 -1.02 -26.26
C ALA A 293 -33.76 -1.60 -26.35
N GLN A 294 -33.63 -2.76 -27.00
CA GLN A 294 -32.37 -3.50 -27.20
C GLN A 294 -31.67 -3.98 -25.91
N ALA A 295 -32.26 -3.75 -24.74
CA ALA A 295 -31.70 -4.27 -23.49
C ALA A 295 -31.85 -5.80 -23.41
N GLN A 296 -30.81 -6.41 -22.89
CA GLN A 296 -30.74 -7.82 -22.52
C GLN A 296 -30.51 -7.91 -21.00
N TRP A 297 -30.42 -9.13 -20.47
CA TRP A 297 -30.02 -9.27 -19.07
C TRP A 297 -28.63 -8.66 -18.84
N PRO A 298 -28.40 -7.87 -17.78
CA PRO A 298 -27.12 -7.21 -17.58
C PRO A 298 -25.97 -8.20 -17.43
N VAL A 299 -24.86 -7.97 -18.13
CA VAL A 299 -23.65 -8.78 -18.01
C VAL A 299 -22.66 -8.19 -16.99
N HIS A 300 -22.75 -6.89 -16.75
CA HIS A 300 -21.90 -6.15 -15.83
C HIS A 300 -22.71 -5.13 -15.02
N ALA A 301 -22.38 -5.00 -13.74
CA ALA A 301 -22.99 -4.02 -12.85
C ALA A 301 -21.92 -3.14 -12.17
N VAL A 302 -22.11 -1.82 -12.20
CA VAL A 302 -21.20 -0.85 -11.56
C VAL A 302 -21.93 -0.10 -10.45
N ILE A 303 -21.38 -0.15 -9.24
CA ILE A 303 -21.95 0.45 -8.03
C ILE A 303 -20.89 1.33 -7.35
N THR A 304 -21.20 2.60 -7.08
CA THR A 304 -20.29 3.47 -6.35
C THR A 304 -20.37 3.14 -4.86
N ASN A 305 -19.29 2.63 -4.25
CA ASN A 305 -19.26 2.28 -2.83
C ASN A 305 -17.97 2.73 -2.14
N SER A 306 -17.98 3.60 -1.14
CA SER A 306 -19.15 4.29 -0.58
C SER A 306 -19.73 5.35 -1.53
N THR A 307 -20.88 5.90 -1.18
CA THR A 307 -21.25 7.22 -1.72
C THR A 307 -20.20 8.27 -1.33
N TYR A 308 -20.20 9.41 -2.03
CA TYR A 308 -19.28 10.52 -1.74
C TYR A 308 -19.34 10.96 -0.26
N ASP A 309 -20.55 11.00 0.31
CA ASP A 309 -20.80 11.42 1.70
C ASP A 309 -20.60 10.29 2.74
N GLY A 310 -20.03 9.14 2.34
CA GLY A 310 -19.60 8.10 3.26
C GLY A 310 -20.65 7.04 3.62
N LEU A 311 -21.70 6.88 2.80
CA LEU A 311 -22.66 5.78 2.99
C LEU A 311 -22.13 4.50 2.35
N LEU A 312 -21.85 3.50 3.17
CA LEU A 312 -21.39 2.18 2.75
C LEU A 312 -22.56 1.22 2.54
N TYR A 313 -22.43 0.34 1.55
CA TYR A 313 -23.39 -0.73 1.31
C TYR A 313 -23.09 -1.99 2.11
N ASN A 314 -24.11 -2.81 2.35
CA ASN A 314 -23.89 -4.21 2.70
C ASN A 314 -23.54 -4.98 1.41
N THR A 315 -22.25 -5.06 1.12
CA THR A 315 -21.72 -5.66 -0.10
C THR A 315 -21.94 -7.18 -0.15
N ASN A 316 -21.88 -7.87 1.00
CA ASN A 316 -22.21 -9.31 1.08
C ASN A 316 -23.64 -9.58 0.59
N TRP A 317 -24.59 -8.74 1.01
CA TRP A 317 -25.97 -8.84 0.55
C TRP A 317 -26.09 -8.57 -0.96
N ILE A 318 -25.40 -7.56 -1.50
CA ILE A 318 -25.40 -7.26 -2.95
C ILE A 318 -24.83 -8.43 -3.73
N LYS A 319 -23.66 -8.93 -3.33
CA LYS A 319 -22.98 -10.09 -3.94
C LYS A 319 -23.88 -11.31 -4.03
N GLN A 320 -24.68 -11.58 -2.99
CA GLN A 320 -25.60 -12.72 -2.96
C GLN A 320 -26.87 -12.48 -3.80
N MET A 321 -27.45 -11.29 -3.72
CA MET A 321 -28.77 -11.00 -4.29
C MET A 321 -28.75 -10.54 -5.75
N LEU A 322 -27.72 -9.80 -6.16
CA LEU A 322 -27.65 -9.24 -7.51
C LEU A 322 -27.23 -10.32 -8.50
N ASP A 323 -28.16 -10.80 -9.30
CA ASP A 323 -27.95 -11.87 -10.27
C ASP A 323 -27.29 -11.34 -11.57
N VAL A 324 -26.05 -10.87 -11.45
CA VAL A 324 -25.20 -10.38 -12.54
C VAL A 324 -23.82 -11.04 -12.39
N PRO A 325 -23.23 -11.61 -13.46
CA PRO A 325 -21.99 -12.37 -13.35
C PRO A 325 -20.75 -11.50 -13.07
N SER A 326 -20.78 -10.22 -13.41
CA SER A 326 -19.67 -9.29 -13.15
C SER A 326 -20.15 -8.09 -12.34
N ILE A 327 -19.58 -7.87 -11.15
CA ILE A 327 -19.94 -6.75 -10.25
C ILE A 327 -18.70 -5.93 -9.95
N HIS A 328 -18.73 -4.66 -10.32
CA HIS A 328 -17.69 -3.69 -10.07
C HIS A 328 -18.14 -2.67 -9.03
N PHE A 329 -17.39 -2.57 -7.94
CA PHE A 329 -17.51 -1.49 -6.97
C PHE A 329 -16.50 -0.39 -7.30
N ASP A 330 -16.97 0.80 -7.67
CA ASP A 330 -16.11 1.99 -7.73
C ASP A 330 -15.83 2.45 -6.28
N SER A 331 -14.73 1.90 -5.74
CA SER A 331 -14.26 2.08 -4.36
C SER A 331 -13.22 3.20 -4.23
N ALA A 332 -13.24 4.18 -5.14
CA ALA A 332 -12.26 5.27 -5.17
C ALA A 332 -12.13 6.05 -3.85
N TRP A 333 -13.20 6.13 -3.06
CA TRP A 333 -13.24 6.89 -1.80
C TRP A 333 -12.84 6.08 -0.56
N VAL A 334 -12.81 4.75 -0.67
CA VAL A 334 -12.66 3.86 0.48
C VAL A 334 -11.52 2.84 0.32
N PRO A 335 -10.33 3.23 -0.16
CA PRO A 335 -9.20 2.32 -0.37
C PRO A 335 -8.65 1.68 0.93
N TYR A 336 -9.14 2.10 2.08
CA TYR A 336 -8.67 1.70 3.40
C TYR A 336 -9.53 0.60 4.06
N THR A 337 -10.58 0.10 3.39
CA THR A 337 -11.57 -0.77 4.04
C THR A 337 -11.02 -2.11 4.50
N HIS A 338 -9.91 -2.59 3.93
CA HIS A 338 -9.28 -3.83 4.39
C HIS A 338 -8.64 -3.68 5.78
N PHE A 339 -8.22 -2.47 6.15
CA PHE A 339 -7.34 -2.25 7.31
C PHE A 339 -8.07 -2.00 8.64
N HIS A 340 -9.41 -2.07 8.67
CA HIS A 340 -10.15 -1.97 9.93
C HIS A 340 -11.40 -2.87 9.95
N PRO A 341 -11.60 -3.70 11.01
CA PRO A 341 -12.74 -4.60 11.12
C PRO A 341 -14.13 -3.97 11.00
N ILE A 342 -14.29 -2.67 11.27
CA ILE A 342 -15.58 -1.98 11.14
C ILE A 342 -16.12 -2.01 9.71
N TYR A 343 -15.26 -2.23 8.71
CA TYR A 343 -15.63 -2.29 7.30
C TYR A 343 -15.92 -3.71 6.79
N GLN A 344 -15.85 -4.73 7.65
CA GLN A 344 -16.22 -6.10 7.27
C GLN A 344 -17.65 -6.14 6.72
N GLY A 345 -17.81 -6.80 5.56
CA GLY A 345 -19.05 -6.89 4.78
C GLY A 345 -19.44 -5.62 4.03
N LYS A 346 -18.59 -4.58 4.01
CA LYS A 346 -18.89 -3.24 3.46
C LYS A 346 -18.01 -2.83 2.28
N SER A 347 -17.08 -3.67 1.85
CA SER A 347 -16.25 -3.49 0.65
C SER A 347 -16.41 -4.65 -0.33
N GLY A 348 -16.20 -4.38 -1.61
CA GLY A 348 -16.20 -5.38 -2.68
C GLY A 348 -15.17 -6.48 -2.45
N MET A 349 -14.03 -6.20 -1.81
CA MET A 349 -13.03 -7.22 -1.46
C MET A 349 -13.33 -7.98 -0.14
N SER A 350 -14.40 -7.63 0.58
CA SER A 350 -14.74 -8.33 1.83
C SER A 350 -15.36 -9.70 1.58
N GLY A 351 -14.91 -10.70 2.34
CA GLY A 351 -15.45 -12.07 2.30
C GLY A 351 -14.91 -12.90 1.14
N ASP A 352 -15.41 -14.13 1.02
CA ASP A 352 -14.89 -15.09 0.05
C ASP A 352 -15.45 -14.86 -1.37
N ARG A 353 -14.85 -15.58 -2.32
CA ARG A 353 -15.32 -15.68 -3.71
C ARG A 353 -16.79 -16.08 -3.76
N VAL A 354 -17.54 -15.47 -4.69
CA VAL A 354 -18.95 -15.79 -4.95
C VAL A 354 -19.01 -16.66 -6.21
N PRO A 355 -19.51 -17.91 -6.14
CA PRO A 355 -19.55 -18.80 -7.29
C PRO A 355 -20.26 -18.18 -8.49
N GLY A 356 -19.66 -18.30 -9.68
CA GLY A 356 -20.21 -17.77 -10.93
C GLY A 356 -20.14 -16.25 -11.05
N LYS A 357 -19.43 -15.55 -10.15
CA LYS A 357 -19.25 -14.10 -10.23
C LYS A 357 -17.80 -13.68 -10.12
N VAL A 358 -17.45 -12.62 -10.83
CA VAL A 358 -16.22 -11.86 -10.66
C VAL A 358 -16.53 -10.52 -10.02
N ILE A 359 -15.77 -10.16 -8.99
CA ILE A 359 -15.92 -8.92 -8.25
C ILE A 359 -14.69 -8.04 -8.48
N PHE A 360 -14.93 -6.80 -8.89
CA PHE A 360 -13.89 -5.79 -9.07
C PHE A 360 -14.01 -4.69 -8.03
N GLU A 361 -12.88 -4.20 -7.53
CA GLU A 361 -12.78 -2.89 -6.90
C GLU A 361 -11.77 -2.02 -7.64
N THR A 362 -12.13 -0.77 -7.88
CA THR A 362 -11.20 0.22 -8.43
C THR A 362 -10.99 1.32 -7.40
N GLN A 363 -9.74 1.51 -6.97
CA GLN A 363 -9.41 2.37 -5.83
C GLN A 363 -8.47 3.51 -6.25
N SER A 364 -8.76 4.74 -5.78
CA SER A 364 -7.85 5.88 -5.94
C SER A 364 -6.92 5.95 -4.74
N THR A 365 -5.76 5.29 -4.83
CA THR A 365 -4.77 5.25 -3.75
C THR A 365 -4.38 6.66 -3.29
N HIS A 366 -4.22 7.58 -4.24
CA HIS A 366 -3.85 8.98 -3.98
C HIS A 366 -4.93 9.84 -3.30
N LYS A 367 -6.17 9.35 -3.11
CA LYS A 367 -7.23 10.14 -2.47
C LYS A 367 -7.21 10.04 -0.94
N LYS A 368 -7.18 8.81 -0.43
CA LYS A 368 -7.36 8.51 1.00
C LYS A 368 -6.27 7.58 1.58
N LEU A 369 -5.28 7.22 0.77
CA LEU A 369 -4.00 6.66 1.22
C LEU A 369 -2.87 7.62 0.79
N ALA A 370 -1.62 7.23 1.01
CA ALA A 370 -0.44 8.01 0.65
C ALA A 370 0.18 7.47 -0.66
N ALA A 371 -0.16 8.08 -1.79
CA ALA A 371 0.44 7.78 -3.09
C ALA A 371 0.46 9.03 -3.99
N PHE A 372 1.34 9.05 -4.99
CA PHE A 372 1.35 10.13 -5.98
C PHE A 372 0.02 10.20 -6.75
N SER A 373 -0.35 11.40 -7.19
CA SER A 373 -1.51 11.58 -8.07
C SER A 373 -1.44 10.64 -9.26
N GLN A 374 -2.61 10.22 -9.74
CA GLN A 374 -2.80 9.20 -10.78
C GLN A 374 -2.54 7.75 -10.34
N ALA A 375 -1.93 7.47 -9.18
CA ALA A 375 -1.83 6.11 -8.68
C ALA A 375 -3.24 5.54 -8.37
N SER A 376 -3.56 4.40 -8.96
CA SER A 376 -4.81 3.67 -8.74
C SER A 376 -4.57 2.17 -8.79
N LEU A 377 -5.43 1.42 -8.12
CA LEU A 377 -5.40 -0.04 -8.11
C LEU A 377 -6.71 -0.59 -8.68
N ILE A 378 -6.61 -1.70 -9.41
CA ILE A 378 -7.73 -2.59 -9.69
C ILE A 378 -7.51 -3.85 -8.85
N HIS A 379 -8.52 -4.27 -8.10
CA HIS A 379 -8.52 -5.50 -7.33
C HIS A 379 -9.58 -6.44 -7.86
N ILE A 380 -9.26 -7.74 -7.93
CA ILE A 380 -10.12 -8.77 -8.50
C ILE A 380 -10.28 -9.92 -7.50
N ILE A 381 -11.52 -10.40 -7.32
CA ILE A 381 -11.84 -11.68 -6.69
C ILE A 381 -12.78 -12.43 -7.64
N GLY A 382 -12.41 -13.64 -8.04
CA GLY A 382 -13.15 -14.45 -9.00
C GLY A 382 -12.32 -14.82 -10.23
N GLU A 383 -12.89 -15.66 -11.08
CA GLU A 383 -12.24 -16.10 -12.31
C GLU A 383 -12.45 -15.08 -13.41
N TYR A 384 -11.38 -14.78 -14.13
CA TYR A 384 -11.37 -13.89 -15.28
C TYR A 384 -10.35 -14.41 -16.29
N ASP A 385 -10.48 -14.01 -17.55
CA ASP A 385 -9.52 -14.35 -18.59
C ASP A 385 -8.35 -13.35 -18.51
N GLU A 386 -7.21 -13.81 -18.01
CA GLU A 386 -6.05 -12.95 -17.72
C GLU A 386 -5.49 -12.31 -18.99
N GLU A 387 -5.40 -13.04 -20.09
CA GLU A 387 -4.89 -12.51 -21.37
C GLU A 387 -5.81 -11.41 -21.91
N THR A 388 -7.13 -11.66 -21.94
CA THR A 388 -8.13 -10.67 -22.40
C THR A 388 -8.19 -9.46 -21.48
N PHE A 389 -8.02 -9.65 -20.18
CA PHE A 389 -7.96 -8.53 -19.24
C PHE A 389 -6.69 -7.70 -19.42
N ASN A 390 -5.54 -8.35 -19.68
CA ASN A 390 -4.31 -7.64 -19.95
C ASN A 390 -4.38 -6.85 -21.27
N GLU A 391 -5.02 -7.39 -22.32
CA GLU A 391 -5.30 -6.64 -23.54
C GLU A 391 -6.19 -5.41 -23.31
N ALA A 392 -7.09 -5.45 -22.33
CA ALA A 392 -7.89 -4.27 -21.93
C ALA A 392 -7.10 -3.29 -21.02
N PHE A 393 -6.06 -3.77 -20.35
CA PHE A 393 -5.20 -3.00 -19.45
C PHE A 393 -4.15 -2.18 -20.21
N MET A 394 -3.54 -2.78 -21.26
CA MET A 394 -2.59 -2.13 -22.17
C MET A 394 -3.26 -1.06 -23.05
#